data_AF-A0A4Q3CP96-F1
#
_entry.id   AF-A0A4Q3CP96-F1
#
_cell.length_a   1.000
_cell.length_b   1.000
_cell.length_c   1.000
_cell.angle_alpha   90.00
_cell.angle_beta   90.00
_cell.angle_gamma   90.00
#
_symmetry.space_group_name_H-M   'P 1'
#
loop_
_entity.id
_entity.type
_entity.pdbx_description
1 polymer ?
#
loop_
_entity_poly.entity_id
_entity_poly.type
_entity_poly.pdbx_seq_one_letter_code
_entity_poly.pdbx_strand_id
1 'polypeptide(L)'
;VEFIFDMKVTRVAEHPRITKPFSDESWAALDALGEKVDAALRDNDVRLTMGGEPTFVSIDDFQSDEWNSSADGPTKRKLSDTLIQRLRDRFAPGGFLHYGQGKWYPGETLPRWTFSLYWRRDGKPIWHDPALVAGENGDSKATRADAETLLQTIAEELGVGAEMVIPAYEDPADWILKEGKLPENVTPEDSKLKDPEERTRIARVFGHGLTEPTGFILPIQRWQAKASAPAKVTKGAPKKSAAPPGRTPTKGRWKSEKWRLRRGHMFLAAGDSPVGYRLPLSSLPWVAPEHYPHIVPADPSEERGPLPNYAPIPTAQARAHFTPDAADQQQINEQSFIEVDGVVRTALSVEPRDGRLCVFMPPVERIEDYLELVAAAESAATAIGMPIHIEGYAPPHDPRMNVIRVTPDPGVIEVNVQPAASWRECVDNTQALYDEARQCRLGCDKFMIDGRHTGTGGGNHVVVGGATPMDSPFLRRPDVLKSLLLLWQRHPSLSYLFSGMFIGPTSQAPRIDEARHDSLYELEIALSQIQPPASGVPTPPWLVDRLLRNLLIDVTGNTHRTEICIDKLFSPDGPTGRLGLVEFRGFEMPPEARMSLAQQLLVRAIIARLWKTPLNGSLVRWGTSLHDRF
;
A
#
# COMPACT_ATOMS: atom_id res chain seq x y z
N VAL A 1 -37.33 -30.29 35.79
CA VAL A 1 -38.20 -29.42 34.94
C VAL A 1 -37.31 -28.31 34.43
N GLU A 2 -36.93 -28.33 33.16
CA GLU A 2 -36.23 -27.23 32.52
C GLU A 2 -37.26 -26.20 32.06
N PHE A 3 -37.07 -24.95 32.48
CA PHE A 3 -37.87 -23.83 31.98
C PHE A 3 -37.06 -23.10 30.93
N ILE A 4 -37.66 -22.95 29.75
CA ILE A 4 -37.12 -22.13 28.66
C ILE A 4 -37.94 -20.84 28.64
N PHE A 5 -37.26 -19.69 28.73
CA PHE A 5 -37.86 -18.38 28.53
C PHE A 5 -37.40 -17.84 27.18
N ASP A 6 -38.36 -17.37 26.37
CA ASP A 6 -38.10 -16.61 25.14
C ASP A 6 -38.70 -15.20 25.30
N MET A 7 -37.92 -14.18 24.92
CA MET A 7 -38.34 -12.78 24.97
C MET A 7 -38.09 -12.14 23.61
N LYS A 8 -39.18 -11.84 22.90
CA LYS A 8 -39.14 -11.20 21.58
C LYS A 8 -39.63 -9.77 21.67
N VAL A 9 -38.75 -8.81 21.40
CA VAL A 9 -39.10 -7.39 21.25
C VAL A 9 -39.31 -7.09 19.78
N THR A 10 -40.50 -6.61 19.41
CA THR A 10 -40.82 -6.21 18.02
C THR A 10 -41.29 -4.76 18.02
N ARG A 11 -40.73 -3.92 17.14
CA ARG A 11 -41.20 -2.53 16.96
C ARG A 11 -42.40 -2.52 16.02
N VAL A 12 -43.47 -1.80 16.41
CA VAL A 12 -44.73 -1.70 15.63
C VAL A 12 -44.58 -0.78 14.41
N ALA A 13 -43.68 0.20 14.47
CA ALA A 13 -43.29 1.05 13.34
C ALA A 13 -41.77 1.26 13.38
N GLU A 14 -41.07 0.87 12.31
CA GLU A 14 -39.62 1.05 12.19
C GLU A 14 -39.32 2.10 11.12
N HIS A 15 -39.10 3.34 11.57
CA HIS A 15 -38.59 4.40 10.70
C HIS A 15 -37.10 4.16 10.39
N PRO A 16 -36.64 4.57 9.17
CA PRO A 16 -35.22 4.58 8.85
C PRO A 16 -34.41 5.31 9.91
N ARG A 17 -33.29 4.73 10.31
CA ARG A 17 -32.35 5.31 11.27
C ARG A 17 -30.92 5.01 10.82
N ILE A 18 -29.97 5.77 11.35
CA ILE A 18 -28.54 5.63 11.07
C ILE A 18 -28.05 4.17 11.18
N THR A 19 -28.51 3.43 12.20
CA THR A 19 -28.13 2.02 12.43
C THR A 19 -28.94 0.99 11.64
N LYS A 20 -29.98 1.42 10.92
CA LYS A 20 -30.81 0.58 10.03
C LYS A 20 -31.46 1.47 8.97
N PRO A 21 -30.68 1.93 7.98
CA PRO A 21 -31.12 2.97 7.05
C PRO A 21 -32.08 2.46 5.97
N PHE A 22 -32.04 1.15 5.68
CA PHE A 22 -32.91 0.51 4.71
C PHE A 22 -33.75 -0.60 5.36
N SER A 23 -35.00 -0.73 4.91
CA SER A 23 -35.74 -1.98 5.10
C SER A 23 -35.10 -3.09 4.28
N ASP A 24 -35.36 -4.36 4.62
CA ASP A 24 -34.81 -5.48 3.87
C ASP A 24 -35.36 -5.55 2.44
N GLU A 25 -36.59 -5.08 2.21
CA GLU A 25 -37.17 -4.93 0.87
C GLU A 25 -36.44 -3.87 0.04
N SER A 26 -36.21 -2.67 0.60
CA SER A 26 -35.46 -1.61 -0.08
C SER A 26 -34.03 -2.03 -0.37
N TRP A 27 -33.40 -2.75 0.55
CA TRP A 27 -32.07 -3.32 0.34
C TRP A 27 -32.06 -4.35 -0.79
N ALA A 28 -32.99 -5.30 -0.79
CA ALA A 28 -33.09 -6.31 -1.84
C ALA A 28 -33.32 -5.68 -3.23
N ALA A 29 -34.14 -4.61 -3.31
CA ALA A 29 -34.34 -3.88 -4.55
C ALA A 29 -33.07 -3.16 -5.03
N LEU A 30 -32.29 -2.57 -4.10
CA LEU A 30 -31.01 -1.92 -4.40
C LEU A 30 -29.97 -2.93 -4.84
N ASP A 31 -29.86 -4.06 -4.16
CA ASP A 31 -28.94 -5.15 -4.49
C ASP A 31 -29.25 -5.72 -5.90
N ALA A 32 -30.53 -5.95 -6.20
CA ALA A 32 -30.96 -6.36 -7.53
C ALA A 32 -30.70 -5.30 -8.62
N LEU A 33 -30.75 -4.00 -8.28
CA LEU A 33 -30.34 -2.93 -9.20
C LEU A 33 -28.82 -2.95 -9.43
N GLY A 34 -28.04 -3.23 -8.39
CA GLY A 34 -26.59 -3.43 -8.48
C GLY A 34 -26.21 -4.48 -9.50
N GLU A 35 -26.84 -5.65 -9.45
CA GLU A 35 -26.63 -6.71 -10.43
C GLU A 35 -27.00 -6.30 -11.86
N LYS A 36 -28.08 -5.51 -12.03
CA LYS A 36 -28.48 -4.99 -13.35
C LYS A 36 -27.45 -4.00 -13.91
N VAL A 37 -26.92 -3.12 -13.07
CA VAL A 37 -25.87 -2.15 -13.46
C VAL A 37 -24.58 -2.90 -13.81
N ASP A 38 -24.22 -3.91 -13.03
CA ASP A 38 -23.04 -4.74 -13.29
C ASP A 38 -23.13 -5.48 -14.62
N ALA A 39 -24.29 -6.09 -14.91
CA ALA A 39 -24.57 -6.70 -16.21
C ALA A 39 -24.40 -5.68 -17.35
N ALA A 40 -24.95 -4.47 -17.21
CA ALA A 40 -24.80 -3.42 -18.22
C ALA A 40 -23.33 -2.99 -18.41
N LEU A 41 -22.55 -2.86 -17.35
CA LEU A 41 -21.11 -2.56 -17.44
C LEU A 41 -20.33 -3.66 -18.17
N ARG A 42 -20.69 -4.92 -17.92
CA ARG A 42 -20.07 -6.09 -18.54
C ARG A 42 -20.43 -6.21 -20.03
N ASP A 43 -21.71 -6.08 -20.36
CA ASP A 43 -22.23 -6.17 -21.73
C ASP A 43 -21.65 -5.09 -22.65
N ASN A 44 -21.20 -3.96 -22.08
CA ASN A 44 -20.61 -2.85 -22.81
C ASN A 44 -19.07 -2.80 -22.72
N ASP A 45 -18.42 -3.85 -22.17
CA ASP A 45 -16.96 -3.96 -21.98
C ASP A 45 -16.34 -2.73 -21.29
N VAL A 46 -16.99 -2.21 -20.23
CA VAL A 46 -16.51 -1.02 -19.52
C VAL A 46 -15.25 -1.31 -18.69
N ARG A 47 -15.11 -2.56 -18.20
CA ARG A 47 -14.01 -3.04 -17.34
C ARG A 47 -13.82 -2.22 -16.05
N LEU A 48 -14.92 -1.70 -15.52
CA LEU A 48 -14.93 -0.87 -14.32
C LEU A 48 -14.56 -1.70 -13.09
N THR A 49 -13.50 -1.29 -12.39
CA THR A 49 -13.21 -1.71 -11.02
C THR A 49 -13.51 -0.57 -10.06
N MET A 50 -13.86 -0.92 -8.81
CA MET A 50 -14.19 0.06 -7.77
C MET A 50 -13.53 -0.31 -6.44
N GLY A 51 -12.78 0.62 -5.88
CA GLY A 51 -12.24 0.54 -4.52
C GLY A 51 -12.71 1.74 -3.69
N GLY A 52 -12.12 1.92 -2.52
CA GLY A 52 -12.39 3.06 -1.68
C GLY A 52 -11.36 3.27 -0.58
N GLU A 53 -11.50 4.41 0.09
CA GLU A 53 -10.68 4.82 1.23
C GLU A 53 -11.59 5.16 2.44
N PRO A 54 -12.38 4.20 2.96
CA PRO A 54 -13.20 4.40 4.15
C PRO A 54 -12.33 4.71 5.37
N THR A 55 -12.87 5.56 6.25
CA THR A 55 -12.17 6.01 7.46
C THR A 55 -12.95 5.63 8.71
N PHE A 56 -12.21 5.40 9.80
CA PHE A 56 -12.77 4.93 11.06
C PHE A 56 -12.20 5.68 12.26
N VAL A 57 -12.98 5.76 13.33
CA VAL A 57 -12.59 6.36 14.62
C VAL A 57 -12.82 5.37 15.76
N SER A 58 -12.14 5.54 16.90
CA SER A 58 -12.40 4.71 18.08
C SER A 58 -13.83 4.92 18.60
N ILE A 59 -14.53 3.83 18.93
CA ILE A 59 -15.84 3.87 19.60
C ILE A 59 -15.69 4.21 21.09
N ASP A 60 -14.55 3.86 21.68
CA ASP A 60 -14.32 4.02 23.12
C ASP A 60 -13.90 5.43 23.50
N ASP A 61 -13.13 6.06 22.62
CA ASP A 61 -12.56 7.38 22.84
C ASP A 61 -12.48 8.10 21.49
N PHE A 62 -13.57 8.74 21.07
CA PHE A 62 -13.59 9.58 19.86
C PHE A 62 -13.25 11.04 20.16
N GLN A 63 -12.97 11.38 21.43
CA GLN A 63 -12.81 12.77 21.90
C GLN A 63 -11.34 13.18 22.06
N SER A 64 -10.43 12.22 22.25
CA SER A 64 -9.01 12.53 22.34
C SER A 64 -8.45 13.10 21.03
N ASP A 65 -7.28 13.74 21.15
CA ASP A 65 -6.64 14.44 20.04
C ASP A 65 -6.33 13.51 18.87
N GLU A 66 -5.96 12.24 19.12
CA GLU A 66 -5.68 11.26 18.05
C GLU A 66 -6.90 11.03 17.14
N TRP A 67 -8.13 11.21 17.63
CA TRP A 67 -9.37 11.01 16.87
C TRP A 67 -10.05 12.30 16.41
N ASN A 68 -9.38 13.45 16.58
CA ASN A 68 -9.89 14.75 16.16
C ASN A 68 -8.90 15.55 15.31
N SER A 69 -7.60 15.52 15.61
CA SER A 69 -6.61 16.39 14.97
C SER A 69 -5.26 15.72 14.75
N SER A 70 -4.77 14.93 15.70
CA SER A 70 -3.47 14.26 15.61
C SER A 70 -3.51 13.10 14.62
N ALA A 71 -2.44 12.96 13.86
CA ALA A 71 -2.28 11.88 12.91
C ALA A 71 -2.05 10.54 13.61
N ASP A 72 -1.19 10.52 14.62
CA ASP A 72 -0.88 9.32 15.40
C ASP A 72 -1.37 9.45 16.85
N GLY A 73 -1.31 8.36 17.59
CA GLY A 73 -1.67 8.33 18.99
C GLY A 73 -1.48 6.98 19.65
N PRO A 74 -1.71 6.89 20.96
CA PRO A 74 -1.41 5.70 21.74
C PRO A 74 -2.25 4.48 21.35
N THR A 75 -3.44 4.68 20.76
CA THR A 75 -4.37 3.57 20.48
C THR A 75 -4.47 3.22 19.00
N LYS A 76 -4.30 4.18 18.08
CA LYS A 76 -4.43 3.97 16.63
C LYS A 76 -3.61 2.80 16.10
N ARG A 77 -2.33 2.73 16.47
CA ARG A 77 -1.42 1.68 15.97
C ARG A 77 -1.87 0.28 16.40
N LYS A 78 -2.28 0.12 17.66
CA LYS A 78 -2.78 -1.16 18.19
C LYS A 78 -4.11 -1.59 17.55
N LEU A 79 -5.05 -0.65 17.41
CA LEU A 79 -6.34 -0.92 16.76
C LEU A 79 -6.15 -1.28 15.29
N SER A 80 -5.20 -0.63 14.62
CA SER A 80 -4.86 -0.91 13.21
C SER A 80 -4.20 -2.26 13.01
N ASP A 81 -3.31 -2.70 13.92
CA ASP A 81 -2.72 -4.05 13.89
C ASP A 81 -3.80 -5.12 14.10
N THR A 82 -4.72 -4.88 15.04
CA THR A 82 -5.86 -5.78 15.25
C THR A 82 -6.75 -5.84 14.00
N LEU A 83 -7.05 -4.69 13.39
CA LEU A 83 -7.86 -4.62 12.18
C LEU A 83 -7.20 -5.34 11.01
N ILE A 84 -5.93 -5.07 10.71
CA ILE A 84 -5.27 -5.67 9.54
C ILE A 84 -5.13 -7.20 9.69
N GLN A 85 -4.92 -7.72 10.91
CA GLN A 85 -4.90 -9.16 11.17
C GLN A 85 -6.27 -9.81 10.92
N ARG A 86 -7.35 -9.16 11.37
CA ARG A 86 -8.72 -9.65 11.10
C ARG A 86 -9.07 -9.57 9.61
N LEU A 87 -8.64 -8.52 8.92
CA LEU A 87 -8.79 -8.40 7.48
C LEU A 87 -7.97 -9.48 6.73
N ARG A 88 -6.78 -9.85 7.23
CA ARG A 88 -6.03 -11.01 6.72
C ARG A 88 -6.86 -12.28 6.85
N ASP A 89 -7.35 -12.58 8.04
CA ASP A 89 -8.13 -13.80 8.28
C ASP A 89 -9.40 -13.85 7.43
N ARG A 90 -10.01 -12.69 7.15
CA ARG A 90 -11.23 -12.56 6.35
C ARG A 90 -11.01 -12.64 4.84
N PHE A 91 -10.01 -11.93 4.31
CA PHE A 91 -9.82 -11.75 2.87
C PHE A 91 -8.66 -12.57 2.29
N ALA A 92 -7.62 -12.83 3.07
CA ALA A 92 -6.40 -13.44 2.60
C ALA A 92 -5.68 -14.27 3.68
N PRO A 93 -6.20 -15.46 4.05
CA PRO A 93 -5.57 -16.31 5.06
C PRO A 93 -4.11 -16.68 4.76
N GLY A 94 -3.74 -16.76 3.47
CA GLY A 94 -2.36 -16.96 3.01
C GLY A 94 -1.65 -15.69 2.53
N GLY A 95 -2.21 -14.51 2.83
CA GLY A 95 -1.59 -13.22 2.55
C GLY A 95 -0.50 -12.89 3.56
N PHE A 96 0.48 -12.09 3.15
CA PHE A 96 1.54 -11.64 4.06
C PHE A 96 1.30 -10.20 4.50
N LEU A 97 1.72 -9.91 5.73
CA LEU A 97 1.62 -8.59 6.33
C LEU A 97 2.96 -7.86 6.24
N HIS A 98 2.90 -6.58 5.88
CA HIS A 98 4.03 -5.68 5.78
C HIS A 98 3.78 -4.44 6.63
N TYR A 99 4.73 -4.11 7.49
CA TYR A 99 4.65 -3.01 8.45
C TYR A 99 5.66 -1.93 8.04
N GLY A 100 5.23 -0.99 7.20
CA GLY A 100 6.10 -0.01 6.56
C GLY A 100 6.02 1.39 7.16
N GLN A 101 6.88 2.26 6.65
CA GLN A 101 6.72 3.70 6.76
C GLN A 101 5.68 4.20 5.75
N GLY A 102 4.81 5.08 6.21
CA GLY A 102 3.79 5.79 5.45
C GLY A 102 4.26 7.17 5.00
N LYS A 103 3.29 8.06 4.77
CA LYS A 103 3.56 9.44 4.36
C LYS A 103 4.29 10.20 5.46
N TRP A 104 5.18 11.11 5.06
CA TRP A 104 5.88 12.03 5.94
C TRP A 104 5.50 13.46 5.57
N TYR A 105 4.83 14.18 6.48
CA TYR A 105 4.38 15.54 6.23
C TYR A 105 5.36 16.58 6.80
N PRO A 106 5.51 17.75 6.15
CA PRO A 106 6.33 18.84 6.68
C PRO A 106 5.93 19.22 8.11
N GLY A 107 6.90 19.24 9.02
CA GLY A 107 6.69 19.57 10.43
C GLY A 107 6.51 18.35 11.35
N GLU A 108 6.33 17.13 10.82
CA GLU A 108 6.36 15.90 11.62
C GLU A 108 7.81 15.41 11.80
N THR A 109 8.18 14.97 13.01
CA THR A 109 9.54 14.51 13.31
C THR A 109 9.86 13.16 12.66
N LEU A 110 8.86 12.28 12.55
CA LEU A 110 8.97 10.93 12.01
C LEU A 110 7.92 10.69 10.92
N PRO A 111 8.20 9.82 9.93
CA PRO A 111 7.18 9.35 9.01
C PRO A 111 6.10 8.57 9.77
N ARG A 112 4.86 8.66 9.30
CA ARG A 112 3.76 7.86 9.83
C ARG A 112 3.99 6.37 9.57
N TRP A 113 3.25 5.47 10.22
CA TRP A 113 3.29 4.04 9.93
C TRP A 113 2.26 3.64 8.86
N THR A 114 2.42 2.47 8.25
CA THR A 114 1.45 1.91 7.29
C THR A 114 1.47 0.40 7.36
N PHE A 115 0.31 -0.21 7.64
CA PHE A 115 0.16 -1.66 7.63
C PHE A 115 -0.47 -2.10 6.33
N SER A 116 0.15 -3.05 5.65
CA SER A 116 -0.29 -3.51 4.34
C SER A 116 -0.46 -5.03 4.35
N LEU A 117 -1.60 -5.50 3.84
CA LEU A 117 -1.87 -6.91 3.59
C LEU A 117 -1.79 -7.15 2.09
N TYR A 118 -0.90 -8.07 1.67
CA TYR A 118 -0.72 -8.43 0.27
C TYR A 118 -1.11 -9.88 0.03
N TRP A 119 -1.83 -10.14 -1.07
CA TRP A 119 -2.15 -11.50 -1.49
C TRP A 119 -2.29 -11.62 -3.01
N ARG A 120 -2.17 -12.85 -3.50
CA ARG A 120 -2.21 -13.13 -4.94
C ARG A 120 -3.65 -13.25 -5.40
N ARG A 121 -3.95 -12.69 -6.57
CA ARG A 121 -5.26 -12.85 -7.24
C ARG A 121 -5.52 -14.29 -7.67
N ASP A 122 -4.47 -15.09 -7.86
CA ASP A 122 -4.60 -16.51 -8.21
C ASP A 122 -4.89 -17.42 -6.98
N GLY A 123 -5.08 -16.83 -5.80
CA GLY A 123 -5.47 -17.53 -4.58
C GLY A 123 -4.35 -18.36 -3.94
N LYS A 124 -3.14 -18.39 -4.52
CA LYS A 124 -2.01 -19.10 -3.90
C LYS A 124 -1.48 -18.33 -2.68
N PRO A 125 -1.04 -19.03 -1.63
CA PRO A 125 -0.44 -18.39 -0.47
C PRO A 125 0.87 -17.70 -0.84
N ILE A 126 1.12 -16.57 -0.21
CA ILE A 126 2.45 -15.94 -0.11
C ILE A 126 3.09 -16.31 1.22
N TRP A 127 2.27 -16.34 2.28
CA TRP A 127 2.63 -16.72 3.63
C TRP A 127 1.85 -17.97 4.02
N HIS A 128 2.53 -18.95 4.61
CA HIS A 128 2.04 -20.29 4.89
C HIS A 128 1.76 -20.53 6.38
N ASP A 129 2.53 -19.93 7.29
CA ASP A 129 2.35 -20.11 8.74
C ASP A 129 2.00 -18.79 9.45
N PRO A 130 0.71 -18.50 9.69
CA PRO A 130 0.28 -17.29 10.39
C PRO A 130 0.89 -17.08 11.78
N ALA A 131 1.37 -18.15 12.44
CA ALA A 131 2.00 -18.06 13.76
C ALA A 131 3.40 -17.40 13.70
N LEU A 132 4.02 -17.37 12.52
CA LEU A 132 5.31 -16.72 12.30
C LEU A 132 5.20 -15.20 12.06
N VAL A 133 4.00 -14.63 12.09
CA VAL A 133 3.83 -13.16 12.00
C VAL A 133 3.92 -12.55 13.39
N ALA A 134 4.91 -11.70 13.62
CA ALA A 134 5.04 -10.98 14.88
C ALA A 134 4.06 -9.79 14.97
N GLY A 135 3.05 -9.91 15.84
CA GLY A 135 2.11 -8.82 16.14
C GLY A 135 2.69 -7.70 17.02
N GLU A 136 1.96 -6.58 17.18
CA GLU A 136 2.42 -5.43 17.95
C GLU A 136 2.49 -5.64 19.47
N ASN A 137 1.78 -6.64 20.01
CA ASN A 137 1.73 -6.92 21.45
C ASN A 137 2.47 -8.22 21.84
N GLY A 138 3.41 -8.70 21.01
CA GLY A 138 4.09 -9.97 21.27
C GLY A 138 5.06 -9.90 22.46
N ASP A 139 5.04 -10.92 23.33
CA ASP A 139 6.00 -11.09 24.45
C ASP A 139 7.37 -11.65 24.01
N SER A 140 7.65 -11.61 22.71
CA SER A 140 8.90 -12.09 22.14
C SER A 140 10.08 -11.35 22.78
N LYS A 141 11.16 -12.08 23.07
CA LYS A 141 12.42 -11.52 23.60
C LYS A 141 13.54 -11.72 22.59
N ALA A 142 13.30 -11.27 21.36
CA ALA A 142 14.26 -11.38 20.27
C ALA A 142 15.60 -10.75 20.67
N THR A 143 16.67 -11.51 20.48
CA THR A 143 18.02 -11.08 20.76
C THR A 143 18.77 -10.74 19.48
N ARG A 144 19.95 -10.14 19.62
CA ARG A 144 20.84 -9.85 18.48
C ARG A 144 21.41 -11.12 17.87
N ALA A 145 21.67 -12.15 18.69
CA ALA A 145 22.10 -13.45 18.19
C ALA A 145 21.02 -14.11 17.32
N ASP A 146 19.74 -13.95 17.68
CA ASP A 146 18.62 -14.42 16.87
C ASP A 146 18.54 -13.67 15.54
N ALA A 147 18.76 -12.34 15.55
CA ALA A 147 18.80 -11.52 14.35
C ALA A 147 19.93 -11.93 13.39
N GLU A 148 21.13 -12.19 13.92
CA GLU A 148 22.27 -12.71 13.16
C GLU A 148 21.93 -14.07 12.54
N THR A 149 21.44 -14.99 13.35
CA THR A 149 21.09 -16.36 12.93
C THR A 149 20.00 -16.35 11.86
N LEU A 150 18.97 -15.53 12.02
CA LEU A 150 17.90 -15.36 11.02
C LEU A 150 18.50 -14.90 9.69
N LEU A 151 19.33 -13.85 9.70
CA LEU A 151 19.87 -13.27 8.48
C LEU A 151 20.87 -14.19 7.78
N GLN A 152 21.70 -14.92 8.54
CA GLN A 152 22.58 -15.95 8.00
C GLN A 152 21.78 -17.07 7.32
N THR A 153 20.68 -17.51 7.95
CA THR A 153 19.79 -18.53 7.38
C THR A 153 19.12 -18.03 6.09
N ILE A 154 18.69 -16.76 6.04
CA ILE A 154 18.18 -16.12 4.82
C ILE A 154 19.25 -16.11 3.73
N ALA A 155 20.50 -15.78 4.07
CA ALA A 155 21.61 -15.75 3.11
C ALA A 155 21.91 -17.13 2.50
N GLU A 156 21.81 -18.19 3.30
CA GLU A 156 21.94 -19.58 2.84
C GLU A 156 20.79 -19.99 1.91
N GLU A 157 19.54 -19.65 2.25
CA GLU A 157 18.36 -19.92 1.40
C GLU A 157 18.44 -19.22 0.04
N LEU A 158 18.99 -18.01 0.00
CA LEU A 158 19.20 -17.24 -1.24
C LEU A 158 20.46 -17.68 -2.02
N GLY A 159 21.29 -18.54 -1.42
CA GLY A 159 22.49 -19.09 -2.05
C GLY A 159 23.65 -18.10 -2.18
N VAL A 160 23.71 -17.06 -1.34
CA VAL A 160 24.78 -16.04 -1.34
C VAL A 160 25.82 -16.23 -0.24
N GLY A 161 25.57 -17.13 0.72
CA GLY A 161 26.50 -17.49 1.79
C GLY A 161 26.36 -16.64 3.06
N ALA A 162 26.43 -17.28 4.22
CA ALA A 162 26.29 -16.63 5.53
C ALA A 162 27.44 -15.64 5.84
N GLU A 163 28.61 -15.82 5.21
CA GLU A 163 29.80 -14.99 5.39
C GLU A 163 29.66 -13.55 4.86
N MET A 164 28.61 -13.31 4.06
CA MET A 164 28.24 -12.01 3.51
C MET A 164 27.47 -11.13 4.48
N VAL A 165 27.01 -11.69 5.60
CA VAL A 165 26.34 -10.92 6.67
C VAL A 165 27.36 -10.05 7.40
N ILE A 166 27.02 -8.78 7.60
CA ILE A 166 27.88 -7.77 8.24
C ILE A 166 27.13 -7.17 9.44
N PRO A 167 27.74 -7.08 10.63
CA PRO A 167 27.14 -6.39 11.77
C PRO A 167 27.14 -4.87 11.57
N ALA A 168 26.06 -4.22 11.96
CA ALA A 168 25.87 -2.76 11.91
C ALA A 168 25.73 -2.19 13.32
N TYR A 169 26.39 -1.05 13.56
CA TYR A 169 26.57 -0.44 14.88
C TYR A 169 26.10 1.02 14.88
N GLU A 170 25.68 1.51 16.05
CA GLU A 170 25.61 2.94 16.30
C GLU A 170 27.01 3.59 16.20
N ASP A 171 27.11 4.80 15.66
CA ASP A 171 28.40 5.51 15.57
C ASP A 171 28.78 6.16 16.92
N PRO A 172 29.83 5.69 17.62
CA PRO A 172 30.20 6.26 18.90
C PRO A 172 30.56 7.74 18.83
N ALA A 173 31.12 8.21 17.71
CA ALA A 173 31.55 9.59 17.55
C ALA A 173 30.37 10.58 17.60
N ASP A 174 29.26 10.23 16.93
CA ASP A 174 28.05 11.05 16.93
C ASP A 174 27.42 11.13 18.34
N TRP A 175 27.47 10.01 19.08
CA TRP A 175 26.89 9.93 20.42
C TRP A 175 27.74 10.65 21.48
N ILE A 176 29.07 10.58 21.39
CA ILE A 176 29.99 11.36 22.25
C ILE A 176 29.78 12.86 22.06
N LEU A 177 29.61 13.32 20.80
CA LEU A 177 29.35 14.72 20.51
C LEU A 177 27.97 15.19 21.02
N LYS A 178 26.97 14.30 21.05
CA LYS A 178 25.65 14.59 21.61
C LYS A 178 25.67 14.65 23.13
N GLU A 179 26.34 13.70 23.78
CA GLU A 179 26.53 13.69 25.23
C GLU A 179 27.26 14.95 25.70
N GLY A 180 28.34 15.36 25.01
CA GLY A 180 29.07 16.59 25.36
C GLY A 180 28.28 17.90 25.18
N LYS A 181 27.10 17.86 24.54
CA LYS A 181 26.19 19.01 24.45
C LYS A 181 25.16 19.05 25.59
N LEU A 182 25.05 17.98 26.37
CA LEU A 182 24.17 17.95 27.52
C LEU A 182 24.72 18.85 28.64
N PRO A 183 23.86 19.54 29.40
CA PRO A 183 24.27 20.25 30.60
C PRO A 183 25.01 19.34 31.59
N GLU A 184 26.00 19.87 32.32
CA GLU A 184 26.78 19.09 33.30
C GLU A 184 25.94 18.41 34.40
N ASN A 185 24.70 18.89 34.63
CA ASN A 185 23.81 18.40 35.67
C ASN A 185 22.79 17.35 35.19
N VAL A 186 22.90 16.85 33.96
CA VAL A 186 22.04 15.78 33.43
C VAL A 186 22.88 14.60 32.95
N THR A 187 22.26 13.42 32.81
CA THR A 187 22.92 12.23 32.24
C THR A 187 22.23 11.84 30.93
N PRO A 188 22.85 11.01 30.07
CA PRO A 188 22.18 10.45 28.90
C PRO A 188 20.83 9.77 29.20
N GLU A 189 20.72 9.09 30.35
CA GLU A 189 19.51 8.38 30.78
C GLU A 189 18.38 9.32 31.27
N ASP A 190 18.72 10.50 31.80
CA ASP A 190 17.77 11.53 32.21
C ASP A 190 18.19 12.91 31.68
N SER A 191 18.24 13.04 30.35
CA SER A 191 18.85 14.19 29.67
C SER A 191 18.06 15.51 29.77
N LYS A 192 16.86 15.50 30.36
CA LYS A 192 15.93 16.64 30.48
C LYS A 192 15.72 17.45 29.19
N LEU A 193 15.95 16.84 28.03
CA LEU A 193 15.72 17.49 26.74
C LEU A 193 14.25 17.85 26.57
N LYS A 194 13.99 19.01 25.94
CA LYS A 194 12.64 19.47 25.65
C LYS A 194 11.92 18.55 24.66
N ASP A 195 12.67 17.95 23.75
CA ASP A 195 12.17 16.95 22.80
C ASP A 195 12.10 15.56 23.48
N PRO A 196 10.89 15.01 23.71
CA PRO A 196 10.72 13.69 24.32
C PRO A 196 11.32 12.55 23.48
N GLU A 197 11.34 12.67 22.15
CA GLU A 197 11.87 11.65 21.24
C GLU A 197 13.38 11.59 21.34
N GLU A 198 14.05 12.74 21.26
CA GLU A 198 15.50 12.84 21.40
C GLU A 198 15.97 12.33 22.78
N ARG A 199 15.22 12.64 23.84
CA ARG A 199 15.47 12.10 25.19
C ARG A 199 15.40 10.57 25.22
N THR A 200 14.35 10.00 24.66
CA THR A 200 14.14 8.54 24.64
C THR A 200 15.23 7.85 23.81
N ARG A 201 15.65 8.47 22.71
CA ARG A 201 16.71 7.98 21.83
C ARG A 201 18.06 7.93 22.52
N ILE A 202 18.49 9.02 23.18
CA ILE A 202 19.76 9.05 23.92
C ILE A 202 19.74 7.97 25.00
N ALA A 203 18.68 7.89 25.80
CA ALA A 203 18.57 6.88 26.85
C ALA A 203 18.64 5.44 26.29
N ARG A 204 17.97 5.18 25.16
CA ARG A 204 17.99 3.87 24.49
C ARG A 204 19.39 3.49 24.01
N VAL A 205 20.07 4.39 23.28
CA VAL A 205 21.39 4.08 22.70
C VAL A 205 22.45 3.85 23.77
N PHE A 206 22.52 4.72 24.79
CA PHE A 206 23.48 4.54 25.88
C PHE A 206 23.14 3.34 26.77
N GLY A 207 21.86 3.02 26.96
CA GLY A 207 21.42 1.80 27.65
C GLY A 207 21.77 0.50 26.92
N HIS A 208 21.88 0.53 25.59
CA HIS A 208 22.23 -0.63 24.75
C HIS A 208 23.74 -0.83 24.51
N GLY A 209 24.57 0.17 24.85
CA GLY A 209 26.00 0.17 24.57
C GLY A 209 26.36 0.41 23.10
N LEU A 210 27.51 1.05 22.87
CA LEU A 210 28.00 1.44 21.54
C LEU A 210 28.92 0.40 20.88
N THR A 211 29.31 -0.64 21.61
CA THR A 211 30.26 -1.68 21.16
C THR A 211 29.59 -2.88 20.51
N GLU A 212 28.26 -2.86 20.47
CA GLU A 212 27.44 -4.05 20.38
C GLU A 212 26.47 -3.84 19.18
N PRO A 213 26.30 -4.81 18.26
CA PRO A 213 25.60 -4.55 17.00
C PRO A 213 24.12 -4.19 17.22
N THR A 214 23.65 -3.12 16.60
CA THR A 214 22.21 -2.76 16.58
C THR A 214 21.42 -3.75 15.73
N GLY A 215 22.02 -4.21 14.63
CA GLY A 215 21.42 -5.18 13.72
C GLY A 215 22.46 -5.73 12.74
N PHE A 216 21.99 -6.53 11.79
CA PHE A 216 22.82 -7.20 10.80
C PHE A 216 22.32 -6.88 9.41
N ILE A 217 23.25 -6.75 8.45
CA ILE A 217 22.94 -6.40 7.06
C ILE A 217 23.49 -7.47 6.13
N LEU A 218 22.75 -7.74 5.06
CA LEU A 218 23.12 -8.62 3.96
C LEU A 218 23.03 -7.78 2.69
N PRO A 219 24.15 -7.24 2.18
CA PRO A 219 24.19 -6.60 0.88
C PRO A 219 23.70 -7.59 -0.17
N ILE A 220 22.63 -7.25 -0.87
CA ILE A 220 22.01 -8.18 -1.80
C ILE A 220 21.35 -7.42 -2.95
N GLN A 221 21.53 -7.93 -4.15
CA GLN A 221 20.95 -7.40 -5.37
C GLN A 221 20.63 -8.52 -6.36
N ARG A 222 19.58 -8.36 -7.15
CA ARG A 222 19.28 -9.28 -8.25
C ARG A 222 20.29 -9.11 -9.38
N TRP A 223 20.82 -10.21 -9.90
CA TRP A 223 21.69 -10.23 -11.08
C TRP A 223 20.87 -9.84 -12.33
N GLN A 224 21.09 -8.63 -12.83
CA GLN A 224 20.48 -8.10 -14.06
C GLN A 224 21.19 -8.64 -15.32
N ALA A 225 21.28 -9.95 -15.51
CA ALA A 225 21.45 -10.45 -16.86
C ALA A 225 20.08 -10.30 -17.55
N LYS A 226 19.98 -9.41 -18.55
CA LYS A 226 18.91 -9.48 -19.55
C LYS A 226 18.78 -10.95 -19.93
N ALA A 227 17.65 -11.56 -19.61
CA ALA A 227 17.37 -12.92 -20.02
C ALA A 227 17.64 -12.99 -21.52
N SER A 228 18.61 -13.83 -21.91
CA SER A 228 18.92 -14.07 -23.30
C SER A 228 17.60 -14.33 -24.03
N ALA A 229 17.45 -13.68 -25.19
CA ALA A 229 16.26 -13.68 -26.05
C ALA A 229 15.50 -15.02 -26.04
N PRO A 230 14.16 -15.02 -26.18
CA PRO A 230 13.38 -16.24 -26.23
C PRO A 230 14.04 -17.19 -27.23
N ALA A 231 14.45 -18.36 -26.74
CA ALA A 231 15.05 -19.39 -27.56
C ALA A 231 14.14 -19.59 -28.77
N LYS A 232 14.64 -19.28 -29.97
CA LYS A 232 13.98 -19.65 -31.22
C LYS A 232 13.63 -21.13 -31.08
N VAL A 233 12.34 -21.44 -31.15
CA VAL A 233 11.83 -22.80 -31.15
C VAL A 233 12.38 -23.49 -32.40
N THR A 234 13.53 -24.12 -32.27
CA THR A 234 14.02 -25.10 -33.23
C THR A 234 13.19 -26.36 -33.03
N LYS A 235 12.26 -26.62 -33.95
CA LYS A 235 11.55 -27.90 -34.04
C LYS A 235 12.60 -29.00 -34.23
N GLY A 236 12.78 -29.88 -33.23
CA GLY A 236 13.50 -31.15 -33.43
C GLY A 236 14.45 -31.65 -32.35
N ALA A 237 14.33 -31.24 -31.08
CA ALA A 237 15.09 -31.87 -29.98
C ALA A 237 14.18 -32.77 -29.11
N PRO A 238 14.68 -33.92 -28.62
CA PRO A 238 13.86 -34.91 -27.92
C PRO A 238 13.38 -34.37 -26.56
N LYS A 239 12.13 -34.69 -26.23
CA LYS A 239 11.49 -34.36 -24.94
C LYS A 239 12.33 -34.93 -23.78
N LYS A 240 13.13 -34.09 -23.12
CA LYS A 240 13.60 -34.38 -21.76
C LYS A 240 12.40 -34.28 -20.82
N SER A 241 12.26 -35.29 -19.97
CA SER A 241 11.19 -35.48 -18.99
C SER A 241 10.95 -34.21 -18.16
N ALA A 242 9.67 -33.87 -18.00
CA ALA A 242 9.22 -32.80 -17.13
C ALA A 242 9.74 -33.01 -15.70
N ALA A 243 10.37 -31.97 -15.14
CA ALA A 243 10.72 -31.92 -13.73
C ALA A 243 9.44 -31.92 -12.86
N PRO A 244 9.47 -32.45 -11.63
CA PRO A 244 8.30 -32.49 -10.76
C PRO A 244 7.84 -31.08 -10.34
N PRO A 245 6.56 -30.88 -9.99
CA PRO A 245 6.06 -29.59 -9.53
C PRO A 245 6.46 -29.36 -8.06
N GLY A 246 7.52 -28.58 -7.83
CA GLY A 246 7.94 -28.21 -6.48
C GLY A 246 9.24 -27.40 -6.52
N ARG A 247 9.12 -26.08 -6.35
CA ARG A 247 10.17 -25.05 -6.45
C ARG A 247 10.80 -25.01 -7.86
N THR A 248 10.72 -23.88 -8.56
CA THR A 248 11.69 -23.58 -9.62
C THR A 248 12.83 -22.84 -8.93
N PRO A 249 13.85 -23.53 -8.41
CA PRO A 249 14.97 -22.84 -7.76
C PRO A 249 15.68 -22.00 -8.82
N THR A 250 15.57 -20.68 -8.74
CA THR A 250 16.47 -19.74 -9.39
C THR A 250 17.79 -19.67 -8.62
N LYS A 251 18.41 -20.82 -8.36
CA LYS A 251 19.75 -20.88 -7.76
C LYS A 251 20.71 -20.08 -8.66
N GLY A 252 21.32 -19.03 -8.11
CA GLY A 252 22.34 -18.21 -8.78
C GLY A 252 21.89 -16.88 -9.38
N ARG A 253 20.70 -16.35 -9.05
CA ARG A 253 20.27 -15.02 -9.52
C ARG A 253 20.49 -13.89 -8.52
N TRP A 254 20.80 -14.17 -7.25
CA TRP A 254 21.15 -13.14 -6.28
C TRP A 254 22.66 -12.96 -6.23
N LYS A 255 23.10 -11.70 -6.24
CA LYS A 255 24.48 -11.29 -6.03
C LYS A 255 24.59 -10.61 -4.68
N SER A 256 25.57 -11.01 -3.90
CA SER A 256 25.96 -10.33 -2.67
C SER A 256 27.39 -9.81 -2.80
N GLU A 257 27.76 -8.93 -1.89
CA GLU A 257 29.08 -8.33 -1.82
C GLU A 257 29.40 -8.02 -0.36
N LYS A 258 30.58 -8.42 0.11
CA LYS A 258 31.08 -7.96 1.40
C LYS A 258 31.61 -6.54 1.26
N TRP A 259 30.79 -5.56 1.66
CA TRP A 259 31.14 -4.14 1.57
C TRP A 259 32.46 -3.83 2.28
N ARG A 260 33.38 -3.17 1.56
CA ARG A 260 34.66 -2.71 2.09
C ARG A 260 34.47 -1.37 2.81
N LEU A 261 34.64 -1.37 4.12
CA LEU A 261 34.34 -0.22 4.98
C LEU A 261 35.62 0.46 5.46
N ARG A 262 35.70 1.78 5.30
CA ARG A 262 36.90 2.57 5.64
C ARG A 262 37.27 2.49 7.13
N ARG A 263 36.27 2.42 8.02
CA ARG A 263 36.44 2.34 9.48
C ARG A 263 36.37 0.90 10.01
N GLY A 264 36.42 -0.11 9.14
CA GLY A 264 36.32 -1.53 9.50
C GLY A 264 34.93 -2.03 9.87
N HIS A 265 34.07 -1.17 10.44
CA HIS A 265 32.69 -1.50 10.83
C HIS A 265 31.66 -0.69 10.04
N MET A 266 30.43 -1.22 9.98
CA MET A 266 29.28 -0.50 9.42
C MET A 266 28.66 0.36 10.52
N PHE A 267 28.84 1.68 10.41
CA PHE A 267 28.26 2.64 11.32
C PHE A 267 26.99 3.25 10.73
N LEU A 268 25.88 3.16 11.45
CA LEU A 268 24.58 3.67 11.00
C LEU A 268 24.52 5.19 11.13
N ALA A 269 23.85 5.85 10.19
CA ALA A 269 23.47 7.25 10.36
C ALA A 269 22.59 7.39 11.62
N ALA A 270 22.75 8.42 12.45
CA ALA A 270 21.95 8.55 13.67
C ALA A 270 20.43 8.71 13.38
N GLY A 271 19.57 8.01 14.14
CA GLY A 271 18.11 8.14 14.03
C GLY A 271 17.33 6.98 14.63
N ASP A 272 16.00 7.04 14.60
CA ASP A 272 15.10 5.99 15.14
C ASP A 272 14.50 5.09 14.05
N SER A 273 14.83 5.34 12.78
CA SER A 273 14.39 4.49 11.68
C SER A 273 15.02 3.10 11.75
N PRO A 274 14.40 2.07 11.14
CA PRO A 274 15.02 0.76 10.95
C PRO A 274 16.45 0.83 10.40
N VAL A 275 17.33 -0.10 10.82
CA VAL A 275 18.72 -0.24 10.33
C VAL A 275 18.83 -0.05 8.81
N GLY A 276 17.94 -0.67 8.02
CA GLY A 276 17.98 -0.61 6.56
C GLY A 276 17.83 0.79 5.94
N TYR A 277 17.12 1.72 6.61
CA TYR A 277 17.03 3.13 6.16
C TYR A 277 18.22 3.98 6.62
N ARG A 278 18.99 3.50 7.60
CA ARG A 278 20.11 4.23 8.23
C ARG A 278 21.48 3.86 7.63
N LEU A 279 21.50 3.03 6.59
CA LEU A 279 22.74 2.58 5.95
C LEU A 279 23.44 3.74 5.21
N PRO A 280 24.70 4.08 5.55
CA PRO A 280 25.44 5.14 4.89
C PRO A 280 25.99 4.68 3.53
N LEU A 281 25.12 4.46 2.54
CA LEU A 281 25.53 3.96 1.21
C LEU A 281 26.56 4.86 0.51
N SER A 282 26.62 6.15 0.85
CA SER A 282 27.62 7.11 0.35
C SER A 282 29.03 6.89 0.91
N SER A 283 29.18 6.10 1.98
CA SER A 283 30.48 5.73 2.56
C SER A 283 31.15 4.55 1.85
N LEU A 284 30.40 3.85 1.00
CA LEU A 284 30.90 2.75 0.17
C LEU A 284 31.82 3.29 -0.95
N PRO A 285 32.65 2.43 -1.57
CA PRO A 285 33.49 2.83 -2.70
C PRO A 285 32.69 3.59 -3.76
N TRP A 286 33.27 4.69 -4.25
CA TRP A 286 32.64 5.52 -5.25
C TRP A 286 32.43 4.75 -6.56
N VAL A 287 31.28 4.97 -7.19
CA VAL A 287 30.90 4.35 -8.45
C VAL A 287 30.52 5.48 -9.41
N ALA A 288 30.99 5.40 -10.65
CA ALA A 288 30.61 6.35 -11.69
C ALA A 288 29.08 6.37 -11.87
N PRO A 289 28.44 7.54 -12.07
CA PRO A 289 26.99 7.64 -12.21
C PRO A 289 26.40 6.68 -13.26
N GLU A 290 27.11 6.44 -14.37
CA GLU A 290 26.67 5.51 -15.43
C GLU A 290 26.62 4.03 -14.98
N HIS A 291 27.38 3.68 -13.94
CA HIS A 291 27.45 2.33 -13.38
C HIS A 291 26.64 2.19 -12.08
N TYR A 292 26.00 3.27 -11.60
CA TYR A 292 25.21 3.20 -10.39
C TYR A 292 23.96 2.33 -10.63
N PRO A 293 23.71 1.33 -9.77
CA PRO A 293 22.67 0.33 -9.98
C PRO A 293 21.29 0.87 -9.59
N HIS A 294 20.77 1.83 -10.36
CA HIS A 294 19.44 2.37 -10.12
C HIS A 294 18.37 1.29 -10.32
N ILE A 295 17.52 1.11 -9.31
CA ILE A 295 16.33 0.27 -9.43
C ILE A 295 15.24 1.10 -10.08
N VAL A 296 14.92 0.78 -11.32
CA VAL A 296 13.81 1.38 -12.05
C VAL A 296 12.63 0.42 -11.95
N PRO A 297 11.53 0.78 -11.28
CA PRO A 297 10.36 -0.09 -11.21
C PRO A 297 9.90 -0.53 -12.60
N ALA A 298 9.54 -1.81 -12.73
CA ALA A 298 9.10 -2.35 -14.01
C ALA A 298 7.79 -1.68 -14.48
N ASP A 299 7.66 -1.47 -15.80
CA ASP A 299 6.51 -0.78 -16.40
C ASP A 299 5.20 -1.56 -16.10
N PRO A 300 4.16 -0.90 -15.55
CA PRO A 300 2.87 -1.54 -15.28
C PRO A 300 2.14 -2.07 -16.54
N SER A 301 2.51 -1.61 -17.73
CA SER A 301 1.89 -2.00 -19.01
C SER A 301 2.52 -3.23 -19.69
N GLU A 302 3.63 -3.76 -19.15
CA GLU A 302 4.28 -4.96 -19.70
C GLU A 302 3.41 -6.21 -19.47
N GLU A 303 3.18 -7.02 -20.51
CA GLU A 303 2.53 -8.32 -20.36
C GLU A 303 3.43 -9.30 -19.59
N ARG A 304 2.87 -9.91 -18.54
CA ARG A 304 3.60 -10.85 -17.66
C ARG A 304 2.86 -12.17 -17.53
N GLY A 305 3.62 -13.26 -17.45
CA GLY A 305 3.08 -14.59 -17.16
C GLY A 305 2.58 -14.73 -15.71
N PRO A 306 2.07 -15.91 -15.32
CA PRO A 306 1.67 -16.17 -13.95
C PRO A 306 2.86 -16.04 -12.98
N LEU A 307 2.60 -15.58 -11.76
CA LEU A 307 3.61 -15.48 -10.71
C LEU A 307 4.16 -16.88 -10.35
N PRO A 308 5.48 -17.05 -10.18
CA PRO A 308 6.08 -18.30 -9.71
C PRO A 308 5.50 -18.73 -8.35
N ASN A 309 5.51 -20.04 -8.06
CA ASN A 309 5.11 -20.54 -6.75
C ASN A 309 6.36 -20.78 -5.89
N TYR A 310 6.44 -20.10 -4.75
CA TYR A 310 7.57 -20.18 -3.81
C TYR A 310 7.27 -21.06 -2.58
N ALA A 311 6.28 -21.95 -2.66
CA ALA A 311 5.88 -22.82 -1.57
C ALA A 311 7.07 -23.58 -0.90
N PRO A 312 7.09 -23.68 0.44
CA PRO A 312 8.10 -24.43 1.15
C PRO A 312 8.04 -25.91 0.78
N ILE A 313 9.20 -26.54 0.57
CA ILE A 313 9.31 -27.98 0.36
C ILE A 313 9.26 -28.64 1.75
N PRO A 314 8.36 -29.61 2.01
CA PRO A 314 8.37 -30.35 3.26
C PRO A 314 9.75 -31.00 3.47
N THR A 315 10.39 -30.72 4.60
CA THR A 315 11.71 -31.22 5.04
C THR A 315 11.75 -32.73 5.32
N ALA A 316 10.84 -33.53 4.73
CA ALA A 316 10.72 -34.97 4.96
C ALA A 316 11.41 -35.84 3.88
N GLN A 317 11.94 -35.27 2.79
CA GLN A 317 12.83 -36.01 1.91
C GLN A 317 14.28 -35.64 2.24
N ALA A 318 14.89 -36.55 3.00
CA ALA A 318 16.30 -36.59 3.33
C ALA A 318 17.16 -36.00 2.21
N ARG A 319 18.15 -35.19 2.61
CA ARG A 319 19.35 -34.87 1.84
C ARG A 319 19.83 -36.14 1.15
N ALA A 320 19.41 -36.36 -0.09
CA ALA A 320 19.98 -37.40 -0.92
C ALA A 320 21.39 -36.91 -1.20
N HIS A 321 22.36 -37.54 -0.52
CA HIS A 321 23.77 -37.44 -0.87
C HIS A 321 23.89 -37.79 -2.35
N PHE A 322 24.00 -36.75 -3.19
CA PHE A 322 24.41 -36.92 -4.57
C PHE A 322 25.92 -37.15 -4.53
N THR A 323 26.32 -38.41 -4.70
CA THR A 323 27.70 -38.74 -5.11
C THR A 323 27.95 -38.09 -6.47
N PRO A 324 29.07 -37.37 -6.67
CA PRO A 324 29.35 -36.73 -7.93
C PRO A 324 29.76 -37.82 -8.93
N ASP A 325 28.86 -38.18 -9.83
CA ASP A 325 29.26 -38.87 -11.05
C ASP A 325 29.99 -37.88 -11.95
N ALA A 326 31.21 -38.28 -12.31
CA ALA A 326 32.11 -37.54 -13.15
C ALA A 326 31.58 -37.39 -14.59
N ALA A 327 32.03 -36.29 -15.21
CA ALA A 327 31.93 -35.95 -16.63
C ALA A 327 30.62 -35.33 -17.14
N ASP A 328 30.56 -33.99 -17.08
CA ASP A 328 30.35 -33.20 -18.29
C ASP A 328 30.99 -31.81 -18.12
N GLN A 329 32.24 -31.68 -18.58
CA GLN A 329 32.95 -30.41 -18.67
C GLN A 329 32.31 -29.56 -19.78
N GLN A 330 31.29 -28.78 -19.45
CA GLN A 330 31.04 -27.57 -20.22
C GLN A 330 32.14 -26.57 -19.86
N GLN A 331 33.05 -26.38 -20.82
CA GLN A 331 34.07 -25.33 -20.80
C GLN A 331 33.46 -24.00 -20.39
N ILE A 332 33.68 -23.63 -19.13
CA ILE A 332 33.67 -22.25 -18.69
C ILE A 332 34.84 -21.63 -19.43
N ASN A 333 34.55 -20.87 -20.49
CA ASN A 333 35.54 -20.00 -21.10
C ASN A 333 35.95 -19.00 -20.03
N GLU A 334 37.08 -19.27 -19.38
CA GLU A 334 37.88 -18.34 -18.59
C GLU A 334 38.37 -17.23 -19.53
N GLN A 335 37.48 -16.31 -19.89
CA GLN A 335 37.87 -15.02 -20.42
C GLN A 335 37.72 -14.00 -19.30
N SER A 336 38.87 -13.78 -18.63
CA SER A 336 39.18 -12.63 -17.79
C SER A 336 38.12 -12.27 -16.76
N PHE A 337 38.36 -12.71 -15.52
CA PHE A 337 38.00 -11.96 -14.32
C PHE A 337 38.61 -10.56 -14.42
N ILE A 338 37.94 -9.65 -15.11
CA ILE A 338 38.02 -8.25 -14.73
C ILE A 338 37.27 -8.22 -13.41
N GLU A 339 37.98 -7.95 -12.31
CA GLU A 339 37.41 -7.43 -11.08
C GLU A 339 36.56 -6.21 -11.43
N VAL A 340 35.31 -6.43 -11.84
CA VAL A 340 34.30 -5.40 -11.76
C VAL A 340 33.92 -5.38 -10.29
N ASP A 341 34.63 -4.52 -9.54
CA ASP A 341 34.33 -4.17 -8.16
C ASP A 341 32.82 -4.21 -7.94
N GLY A 342 32.39 -4.97 -6.93
CA GLY A 342 30.99 -5.18 -6.63
C GLY A 342 30.25 -3.84 -6.53
N VAL A 343 29.13 -3.75 -7.24
CA VAL A 343 28.28 -2.56 -7.28
C VAL A 343 26.98 -2.83 -6.53
N VAL A 344 27.00 -3.64 -5.45
CA VAL A 344 25.76 -3.89 -4.68
C VAL A 344 25.47 -2.65 -3.82
N ARG A 345 24.31 -2.03 -4.02
CA ARG A 345 23.88 -0.81 -3.30
C ARG A 345 22.54 -0.96 -2.57
N THR A 346 22.10 -2.20 -2.40
CA THR A 346 20.92 -2.57 -1.62
C THR A 346 21.29 -3.61 -0.59
N ALA A 347 20.57 -3.65 0.51
CA ALA A 347 20.77 -4.64 1.56
C ALA A 347 19.45 -5.02 2.21
N LEU A 348 19.31 -6.30 2.53
CA LEU A 348 18.32 -6.81 3.48
C LEU A 348 18.92 -6.68 4.88
N SER A 349 18.14 -6.31 5.89
CA SER A 349 18.67 -6.23 7.26
C SER A 349 17.74 -6.84 8.27
N VAL A 350 18.30 -7.32 9.38
CA VAL A 350 17.54 -7.84 10.52
C VAL A 350 18.01 -7.16 11.79
N GLU A 351 17.07 -6.65 12.58
CA GLU A 351 17.34 -6.09 13.91
C GLU A 351 16.30 -6.59 14.92
N PRO A 352 16.70 -6.82 16.19
CA PRO A 352 15.74 -6.94 17.27
C PRO A 352 15.23 -5.54 17.66
N ARG A 353 13.91 -5.32 17.60
CA ARG A 353 13.29 -4.05 17.99
C ARG A 353 11.99 -4.31 18.75
N ASP A 354 11.81 -3.69 19.91
CA ASP A 354 10.64 -3.91 20.78
C ASP A 354 10.35 -5.39 21.07
N GLY A 355 11.41 -6.21 21.22
CA GLY A 355 11.29 -7.64 21.51
C GLY A 355 11.02 -8.54 20.30
N ARG A 356 10.85 -8.02 19.08
CA ARG A 356 10.61 -8.82 17.85
C ARG A 356 11.79 -8.73 16.88
N LEU A 357 11.90 -9.72 16.00
CA LEU A 357 12.83 -9.70 14.86
C LEU A 357 12.19 -8.94 13.70
N CYS A 358 12.74 -7.78 13.36
CA CYS A 358 12.30 -6.98 12.23
C CYS A 358 13.18 -7.26 11.02
N VAL A 359 12.58 -7.72 9.93
CA VAL A 359 13.23 -7.99 8.64
C VAL A 359 12.92 -6.85 7.69
N PHE A 360 13.94 -6.04 7.41
CA PHE A 360 13.86 -4.93 6.47
C PHE A 360 14.10 -5.41 5.04
N MET A 361 13.09 -5.24 4.20
CA MET A 361 13.11 -5.63 2.79
C MET A 361 13.78 -4.55 1.94
N PRO A 362 14.77 -4.90 1.10
CA PRO A 362 15.35 -3.96 0.14
C PRO A 362 14.37 -3.65 -1.01
N PRO A 363 14.58 -2.54 -1.72
CA PRO A 363 13.84 -2.28 -2.94
C PRO A 363 14.23 -3.30 -4.02
N VAL A 364 13.26 -3.72 -4.82
CA VAL A 364 13.46 -4.63 -5.96
C VAL A 364 12.68 -4.13 -7.17
N GLU A 365 13.12 -4.53 -8.37
CA GLU A 365 12.50 -4.13 -9.63
C GLU A 365 11.13 -4.79 -9.85
N ARG A 366 11.02 -6.08 -9.49
CA ARG A 366 9.91 -6.96 -9.85
C ARG A 366 9.33 -7.68 -8.64
N ILE A 367 8.04 -7.97 -8.70
CA ILE A 367 7.32 -8.63 -7.61
C ILE A 367 7.80 -10.06 -7.38
N GLU A 368 8.23 -10.77 -8.44
CA GLU A 368 8.78 -12.13 -8.33
C GLU A 368 10.00 -12.16 -7.41
N ASP A 369 10.88 -11.16 -7.52
CA ASP A 369 12.07 -11.06 -6.69
C ASP A 369 11.70 -10.76 -5.23
N TYR A 370 10.66 -9.93 -5.00
CA TYR A 370 10.15 -9.66 -3.66
C TYR A 370 9.56 -10.92 -3.00
N LEU A 371 8.73 -11.68 -3.73
CA LEU A 371 8.11 -12.91 -3.24
C LEU A 371 9.15 -13.99 -2.92
N GLU A 372 10.26 -14.03 -3.67
CA GLU A 372 11.39 -14.91 -3.38
C GLU A 372 12.08 -14.52 -2.05
N LEU A 373 12.26 -13.23 -1.77
CA LEU A 373 12.79 -12.74 -0.49
C LEU A 373 11.83 -13.04 0.68
N VAL A 374 10.52 -12.84 0.49
CA VAL A 374 9.50 -13.17 1.51
C VAL A 374 9.53 -14.67 1.83
N ALA A 375 9.59 -15.53 0.81
CA ALA A 375 9.67 -16.96 1.01
C ALA A 375 10.96 -17.40 1.72
N ALA A 376 12.11 -16.76 1.41
CA ALA A 376 13.36 -17.01 2.12
C ALA A 376 13.28 -16.57 3.60
N ALA A 377 12.66 -15.42 3.88
CA ALA A 377 12.44 -14.93 5.22
C ALA A 377 11.50 -15.86 6.03
N GLU A 378 10.41 -16.33 5.44
CA GLU A 378 9.50 -17.30 6.07
C GLU A 378 10.19 -18.64 6.35
N SER A 379 10.96 -19.17 5.39
CA SER A 379 11.72 -20.42 5.57
C SER A 379 12.73 -20.28 6.71
N ALA A 380 13.45 -19.17 6.77
CA ALA A 380 14.40 -18.89 7.84
C ALA A 380 13.72 -18.72 9.21
N ALA A 381 12.59 -18.00 9.27
CA ALA A 381 11.79 -17.85 10.49
C ALA A 381 11.28 -19.20 11.01
N THR A 382 10.85 -20.08 10.09
CA THR A 382 10.45 -21.46 10.39
C THR A 382 11.62 -22.26 10.96
N ALA A 383 12.80 -22.15 10.35
CA ALA A 383 13.98 -22.89 10.75
C ALA A 383 14.48 -22.51 12.15
N ILE A 384 14.40 -21.23 12.53
CA ILE A 384 14.77 -20.76 13.87
C ILE A 384 13.63 -20.85 14.89
N GLY A 385 12.39 -21.08 14.42
CA GLY A 385 11.20 -21.17 15.27
C GLY A 385 10.78 -19.85 15.92
N MET A 386 11.03 -18.71 15.27
CA MET A 386 10.70 -17.38 15.79
C MET A 386 9.82 -16.59 14.82
N PRO A 387 8.80 -15.87 15.33
CA PRO A 387 8.00 -14.98 14.50
C PRO A 387 8.81 -13.76 14.07
N ILE A 388 8.54 -13.28 12.87
CA ILE A 388 9.24 -12.14 12.27
C ILE A 388 8.25 -11.05 11.85
N HIS A 389 8.78 -9.84 11.74
CA HIS A 389 8.04 -8.65 11.36
C HIS A 389 8.65 -8.09 10.07
N ILE A 390 7.94 -8.18 8.95
CA ILE A 390 8.45 -7.72 7.64
C ILE A 390 8.17 -6.24 7.48
N GLU A 391 9.21 -5.46 7.18
CA GLU A 391 9.16 -4.01 7.01
C GLU A 391 10.08 -3.51 5.89
N GLY A 392 10.26 -2.19 5.79
CA GLY A 392 11.14 -1.56 4.80
C GLY A 392 10.42 -1.20 3.51
N TYR A 393 11.04 -1.49 2.37
CA TYR A 393 10.45 -1.18 1.08
C TYR A 393 9.28 -2.11 0.77
N ALA A 394 8.14 -1.53 0.39
CA ALA A 394 6.97 -2.27 -0.03
C ALA A 394 7.24 -3.03 -1.35
N PRO A 395 6.49 -4.12 -1.62
CA PRO A 395 6.53 -4.78 -2.92
C PRO A 395 6.28 -3.77 -4.06
N PRO A 396 6.97 -3.91 -5.21
CA PRO A 396 6.65 -3.11 -6.38
C PRO A 396 5.21 -3.41 -6.83
N HIS A 397 4.54 -2.39 -7.35
CA HIS A 397 3.17 -2.52 -7.84
C HIS A 397 3.08 -3.60 -8.93
N ASP A 398 2.11 -4.52 -8.80
CA ASP A 398 1.86 -5.55 -9.80
C ASP A 398 0.35 -5.91 -9.86
N PRO A 399 -0.26 -5.96 -11.06
CA PRO A 399 -1.69 -6.22 -11.22
C PRO A 399 -2.12 -7.65 -10.84
N ARG A 400 -1.18 -8.58 -10.61
CA ARG A 400 -1.47 -9.95 -10.13
C ARG A 400 -1.62 -10.02 -8.61
N MET A 401 -1.40 -8.91 -7.92
CA MET A 401 -1.47 -8.77 -6.47
C MET A 401 -2.67 -7.90 -6.07
N ASN A 402 -3.27 -8.22 -4.93
CA ASN A 402 -4.18 -7.35 -4.21
C ASN A 402 -3.47 -6.78 -2.98
N VAL A 403 -3.93 -5.61 -2.54
CA VAL A 403 -3.42 -4.96 -1.34
C VAL A 403 -4.56 -4.29 -0.58
N ILE A 404 -4.55 -4.44 0.75
CA ILE A 404 -5.26 -3.55 1.69
C ILE A 404 -4.19 -2.76 2.43
N ARG A 405 -4.43 -1.47 2.66
CA ARG A 405 -3.57 -0.65 3.54
C ARG A 405 -4.38 -0.02 4.64
N VAL A 406 -3.88 -0.08 5.87
CA VAL A 406 -4.41 0.60 7.04
C VAL A 406 -3.38 1.65 7.46
N THR A 407 -3.80 2.91 7.47
CA THR A 407 -2.91 4.07 7.68
C THR A 407 -3.50 5.06 8.69
N PRO A 408 -2.65 5.73 9.49
CA PRO A 408 -3.07 6.79 10.37
C PRO A 408 -3.19 8.12 9.59
N ASP A 409 -4.36 8.73 9.67
CA ASP A 409 -4.62 10.06 9.14
C ASP A 409 -5.10 10.99 10.26
N PRO A 410 -5.02 12.33 10.08
CA PRO A 410 -5.43 13.27 11.12
C PRO A 410 -6.85 12.98 11.59
N GLY A 411 -7.00 12.62 12.87
CA GLY A 411 -8.28 12.28 13.48
C GLY A 411 -8.90 10.93 13.10
N VAL A 412 -8.32 10.13 12.19
CA VAL A 412 -8.93 8.86 11.74
C VAL A 412 -7.90 7.76 11.48
N ILE A 413 -8.38 6.52 11.36
CA ILE A 413 -7.68 5.46 10.63
C ILE A 413 -8.31 5.38 9.24
N GLU A 414 -7.50 5.42 8.19
CA GLU A 414 -7.94 5.20 6.82
C GLU A 414 -7.63 3.76 6.39
N VAL A 415 -8.57 3.14 5.67
CA VAL A 415 -8.39 1.81 5.08
C VAL A 415 -8.54 1.89 3.57
N ASN A 416 -7.43 1.73 2.85
CA ASN A 416 -7.44 1.58 1.40
C ASN A 416 -7.79 0.13 1.05
N VAL A 417 -8.97 -0.10 0.48
CA VAL A 417 -9.42 -1.46 0.11
C VAL A 417 -9.02 -1.86 -1.30
N GLN A 418 -8.86 -3.16 -1.50
CA GLN A 418 -8.64 -3.76 -2.81
C GLN A 418 -9.80 -3.44 -3.77
N PRO A 419 -9.53 -3.26 -5.08
CA PRO A 419 -10.57 -2.98 -6.06
C PRO A 419 -11.47 -4.21 -6.29
N ALA A 420 -12.78 -4.00 -6.25
CA ALA A 420 -13.81 -4.96 -6.63
C ALA A 420 -14.11 -4.88 -8.14
N ALA A 421 -14.20 -6.03 -8.79
CA ALA A 421 -14.52 -6.15 -10.21
C ALA A 421 -16.02 -6.29 -10.50
N SER A 422 -16.83 -6.64 -9.49
CA SER A 422 -18.28 -6.84 -9.62
C SER A 422 -19.06 -6.19 -8.49
N TRP A 423 -20.37 -6.02 -8.68
CA TRP A 423 -21.27 -5.57 -7.62
C TRP A 423 -21.24 -6.48 -6.39
N ARG A 424 -21.27 -7.81 -6.58
CA ARG A 424 -21.19 -8.78 -5.48
C ARG A 424 -19.92 -8.61 -4.65
N GLU A 425 -18.78 -8.43 -5.31
CA GLU A 425 -17.52 -8.14 -4.61
C GLU A 425 -17.56 -6.80 -3.87
N CYS A 426 -18.18 -5.75 -4.43
CA CYS A 426 -18.37 -4.49 -3.70
C CYS A 426 -19.16 -4.71 -2.40
N VAL A 427 -20.26 -5.46 -2.48
CA VAL A 427 -21.12 -5.79 -1.31
C VAL A 427 -20.32 -6.58 -0.28
N ASP A 428 -19.66 -7.66 -0.69
CA ASP A 428 -18.90 -8.54 0.21
C ASP A 428 -17.72 -7.81 0.87
N ASN A 429 -16.95 -7.04 0.10
CA ASN A 429 -15.80 -6.28 0.62
C ASN A 429 -16.26 -5.19 1.60
N THR A 430 -17.31 -4.43 1.25
CA THR A 430 -17.79 -3.33 2.11
C THR A 430 -18.38 -3.85 3.40
N GLN A 431 -19.23 -4.89 3.34
CA GLN A 431 -19.83 -5.48 4.55
C GLN A 431 -18.77 -6.07 5.47
N ALA A 432 -17.84 -6.86 4.93
CA ALA A 432 -16.76 -7.45 5.72
C ALA A 432 -15.89 -6.38 6.37
N LEU A 433 -15.54 -5.29 5.68
CA LEU A 433 -14.75 -4.23 6.29
C LEU A 433 -15.47 -3.57 7.47
N TYR A 434 -16.75 -3.21 7.31
CA TYR A 434 -17.54 -2.58 8.37
C TYR A 434 -17.69 -3.52 9.58
N ASP A 435 -17.93 -4.80 9.34
CA ASP A 435 -18.06 -5.81 10.38
C ASP A 435 -16.75 -6.01 11.15
N GLU A 436 -15.60 -6.11 10.45
CA GLU A 436 -14.30 -6.29 11.08
C GLU A 436 -13.84 -5.02 11.83
N ALA A 437 -14.07 -3.83 11.27
CA ALA A 437 -13.81 -2.56 11.96
C ALA A 437 -14.62 -2.46 13.26
N ARG A 438 -15.91 -2.80 13.21
CA ARG A 438 -16.76 -2.79 14.40
C ARG A 438 -16.30 -3.78 15.46
N GLN A 439 -15.85 -4.97 15.06
CA GLN A 439 -15.27 -5.96 15.99
C GLN A 439 -13.94 -5.49 16.61
N CYS A 440 -13.23 -4.57 15.96
CA CYS A 440 -12.05 -3.87 16.50
C CYS A 440 -12.40 -2.67 17.38
N ARG A 441 -13.67 -2.41 17.68
CA ARG A 441 -14.13 -1.19 18.37
C ARG A 441 -13.86 0.10 17.58
N LEU A 442 -13.86 0.01 16.25
CA LEU A 442 -13.80 1.14 15.34
C LEU A 442 -15.19 1.44 14.74
N GLY A 443 -15.56 2.71 14.72
CA GLY A 443 -16.84 3.23 14.24
C GLY A 443 -16.68 4.12 13.01
N CYS A 444 -17.80 4.42 12.34
CA CYS A 444 -17.85 5.18 11.08
C CYS A 444 -18.35 6.63 11.26
N ASP A 445 -18.69 6.98 12.50
CA ASP A 445 -19.32 8.22 12.88
C ASP A 445 -18.84 8.68 14.26
N LYS A 446 -19.01 9.97 14.53
CA LYS A 446 -18.79 10.56 15.85
C LYS A 446 -19.81 11.66 16.13
N PHE A 447 -19.80 12.13 17.37
CA PHE A 447 -20.66 13.23 17.82
C PHE A 447 -19.83 14.48 18.09
N MET A 448 -20.30 15.61 17.57
CA MET A 448 -19.78 16.93 17.89
C MET A 448 -20.11 17.29 19.35
N ILE A 449 -19.45 18.32 19.88
CA ILE A 449 -19.64 18.80 21.28
C ILE A 449 -21.11 19.19 21.54
N ASP A 450 -21.82 19.69 20.52
CA ASP A 450 -23.24 20.05 20.60
C ASP A 450 -24.21 18.87 20.38
N GLY A 451 -23.69 17.65 20.28
CA GLY A 451 -24.47 16.42 20.11
C GLY A 451 -24.90 16.13 18.67
N ARG A 452 -24.50 16.95 17.68
CA ARG A 452 -24.75 16.63 16.27
C ARG A 452 -23.93 15.42 15.83
N HIS A 453 -24.59 14.50 15.15
CA HIS A 453 -23.94 13.37 14.48
C HIS A 453 -23.20 13.86 13.23
N THR A 454 -22.00 13.34 13.01
CA THR A 454 -21.17 13.60 11.83
C THR A 454 -20.45 12.31 11.44
N GLY A 455 -20.03 12.19 10.18
CA GLY A 455 -19.08 11.14 9.82
C GLY A 455 -17.75 11.31 10.57
N THR A 456 -16.82 10.39 10.36
CA THR A 456 -15.48 10.43 11.00
C THR A 456 -14.71 11.75 10.80
N GLY A 457 -14.99 12.48 9.71
CA GLY A 457 -14.26 13.66 9.27
C GLY A 457 -13.13 13.39 8.29
N GLY A 458 -12.78 12.10 8.05
CA GLY A 458 -11.77 11.71 7.07
C GLY A 458 -12.29 11.49 5.64
N GLY A 459 -13.61 11.28 5.51
CA GLY A 459 -14.27 10.99 4.23
C GLY A 459 -14.38 9.48 3.93
N ASN A 460 -14.98 9.16 2.80
CA ASN A 460 -15.08 7.81 2.23
C ASN A 460 -14.91 7.90 0.73
N HIS A 461 -13.66 8.12 0.30
CA HIS A 461 -13.39 8.33 -1.11
C HIS A 461 -13.78 7.09 -1.92
N VAL A 462 -14.45 7.30 -3.05
CA VAL A 462 -14.81 6.23 -3.99
C VAL A 462 -13.83 6.27 -5.14
N VAL A 463 -13.05 5.20 -5.32
CA VAL A 463 -12.03 5.12 -6.37
C VAL A 463 -12.53 4.21 -7.48
N VAL A 464 -12.49 4.70 -8.72
CA VAL A 464 -12.94 3.96 -9.89
C VAL A 464 -11.88 3.94 -10.99
N GLY A 465 -11.85 2.88 -11.78
CA GLY A 465 -10.90 2.75 -12.88
C GLY A 465 -11.02 1.39 -13.55
N GLY A 466 -9.89 0.83 -14.00
CA GLY A 466 -9.81 -0.54 -14.51
C GLY A 466 -8.73 -1.33 -13.78
N ALA A 467 -8.67 -2.64 -14.05
CA ALA A 467 -7.66 -3.52 -13.45
C ALA A 467 -6.21 -3.15 -13.83
N THR A 468 -6.05 -2.53 -15.00
CA THR A 468 -4.81 -1.93 -15.50
C THR A 468 -5.10 -0.54 -16.06
N PRO A 469 -4.07 0.32 -16.26
CA PRO A 469 -4.28 1.62 -16.90
C PRO A 469 -4.93 1.50 -18.28
N MET A 470 -4.61 0.44 -19.03
CA MET A 470 -5.19 0.20 -20.36
C MET A 470 -6.61 -0.35 -20.32
N ASP A 471 -7.06 -0.89 -19.18
CA ASP A 471 -8.46 -1.25 -18.94
C ASP A 471 -9.30 -0.08 -18.44
N SER A 472 -8.68 1.01 -18.00
CA SER A 472 -9.40 2.15 -17.42
C SER A 472 -10.46 2.69 -18.38
N PRO A 473 -11.73 2.80 -17.94
CA PRO A 473 -12.78 3.36 -18.78
C PRO A 473 -12.50 4.82 -19.16
N PHE A 474 -11.76 5.54 -18.32
CA PHE A 474 -11.46 6.96 -18.54
C PHE A 474 -10.30 7.18 -19.52
N LEU A 475 -9.39 6.22 -19.67
CA LEU A 475 -8.30 6.30 -20.64
C LEU A 475 -8.70 5.69 -21.99
N ARG A 476 -9.52 4.63 -21.99
CA ARG A 476 -10.09 4.04 -23.22
C ARG A 476 -11.14 4.95 -23.85
N ARG A 477 -11.93 5.62 -23.00
CA ARG A 477 -13.05 6.51 -23.39
C ARG A 477 -12.99 7.82 -22.61
N PRO A 478 -12.08 8.74 -22.96
CA PRO A 478 -11.93 10.01 -22.25
C PRO A 478 -13.18 10.92 -22.31
N ASP A 479 -14.05 10.69 -23.28
CA ASP A 479 -15.38 11.32 -23.37
C ASP A 479 -16.29 10.97 -22.17
N VAL A 480 -16.06 9.83 -21.51
CA VAL A 480 -16.77 9.45 -20.27
C VAL A 480 -16.31 10.30 -19.09
N LEU A 481 -14.99 10.55 -18.96
CA LEU A 481 -14.47 11.45 -17.92
C LEU A 481 -14.95 12.89 -18.14
N LYS A 482 -14.93 13.36 -19.39
CA LYS A 482 -15.55 14.64 -19.77
C LYS A 482 -17.02 14.69 -19.35
N SER A 483 -17.78 13.64 -19.64
CA SER A 483 -19.20 13.57 -19.31
C SER A 483 -19.45 13.59 -17.81
N LEU A 484 -18.59 12.94 -17.04
CA LEU A 484 -18.64 12.87 -15.58
C LEU A 484 -18.39 14.26 -14.98
N LEU A 485 -17.36 14.97 -15.45
CA LEU A 485 -17.09 16.36 -15.04
C LEU A 485 -18.26 17.29 -15.38
N LEU A 486 -18.82 17.17 -16.59
CA LEU A 486 -20.02 17.94 -16.99
C LEU A 486 -21.22 17.63 -16.08
N LEU A 487 -21.49 16.35 -15.79
CA LEU A 487 -22.61 15.96 -14.96
C LEU A 487 -22.45 16.49 -13.52
N TRP A 488 -21.29 16.27 -12.91
CA TRP A 488 -21.05 16.69 -11.52
C TRP A 488 -21.12 18.21 -11.37
N GLN A 489 -20.51 18.94 -12.31
CA GLN A 489 -20.51 20.40 -12.27
C GLN A 489 -21.92 20.99 -12.50
N ARG A 490 -22.71 20.40 -13.41
CA ARG A 490 -24.10 20.84 -13.68
C ARG A 490 -25.09 20.49 -12.59
N HIS A 491 -24.74 19.62 -11.63
CA HIS A 491 -25.66 19.15 -10.61
C HIS A 491 -25.01 19.24 -9.22
N PRO A 492 -25.01 20.44 -8.59
CA PRO A 492 -24.42 20.65 -7.26
C PRO A 492 -24.93 19.69 -6.17
N SER A 493 -26.16 19.18 -6.31
CA SER A 493 -26.69 18.14 -5.43
C SER A 493 -25.80 16.89 -5.35
N LEU A 494 -25.05 16.53 -6.39
CA LEU A 494 -24.14 15.37 -6.35
C LEU A 494 -22.90 15.63 -5.48
N SER A 495 -22.50 16.89 -5.30
CA SER A 495 -21.40 17.26 -4.41
C SER A 495 -21.89 17.45 -2.98
N TYR A 496 -23.05 18.07 -2.79
CA TYR A 496 -23.48 18.52 -1.46
C TYR A 496 -24.39 17.54 -0.71
N LEU A 497 -25.08 16.62 -1.41
CA LEU A 497 -25.98 15.66 -0.73
C LEU A 497 -25.21 14.68 0.16
N PHE A 498 -23.97 14.36 -0.20
CA PHE A 498 -23.14 13.37 0.49
C PHE A 498 -21.94 13.98 1.22
N SER A 499 -21.77 15.30 1.16
CA SER A 499 -20.69 15.99 1.86
C SER A 499 -21.01 16.17 3.35
N GLY A 500 -19.96 16.20 4.16
CA GLY A 500 -20.08 16.60 5.56
C GLY A 500 -20.30 18.11 5.73
N MET A 501 -20.17 18.60 6.96
CA MET A 501 -20.45 20.01 7.29
C MET A 501 -19.42 21.02 6.73
N PHE A 502 -18.26 20.56 6.27
CA PHE A 502 -17.18 21.43 5.81
C PHE A 502 -17.11 21.47 4.28
N ILE A 503 -17.80 22.46 3.70
CA ILE A 503 -17.93 22.70 2.26
C ILE A 503 -17.27 24.03 1.90
N GLY A 504 -16.79 24.17 0.66
CA GLY A 504 -16.26 25.40 0.11
C GLY A 504 -14.83 25.28 -0.39
N PRO A 505 -14.24 26.39 -0.87
CA PRO A 505 -12.98 26.39 -1.62
C PRO A 505 -11.75 25.94 -0.81
N THR A 506 -11.85 25.92 0.52
CA THR A 506 -10.79 25.47 1.43
C THR A 506 -11.09 24.11 2.07
N SER A 507 -12.18 23.45 1.67
CA SER A 507 -12.58 22.13 2.15
C SER A 507 -11.58 21.04 1.76
N GLN A 508 -11.86 19.81 2.18
CA GLN A 508 -11.04 18.65 1.83
C GLN A 508 -11.16 18.29 0.33
N ALA A 509 -12.32 18.57 -0.26
CA ALA A 509 -12.69 18.18 -1.61
C ALA A 509 -13.56 19.26 -2.30
N PRO A 510 -13.05 20.49 -2.47
CA PRO A 510 -13.77 21.58 -3.11
C PRO A 510 -14.23 21.22 -4.52
N ARG A 511 -15.37 21.79 -4.92
CA ARG A 511 -15.79 21.81 -6.31
C ARG A 511 -14.90 22.72 -7.13
N ILE A 512 -14.75 22.41 -8.42
CA ILE A 512 -13.94 23.22 -9.33
C ILE A 512 -14.41 24.68 -9.45
N ASP A 513 -15.71 24.93 -9.29
CA ASP A 513 -16.32 26.25 -9.41
C ASP A 513 -16.52 27.01 -8.09
N GLU A 514 -16.03 26.49 -6.97
CA GLU A 514 -16.13 27.18 -5.65
C GLU A 514 -15.03 28.23 -5.44
N ALA A 515 -13.86 28.04 -6.06
CA ALA A 515 -12.71 28.92 -5.85
C ALA A 515 -12.51 29.91 -7.01
N ARG A 516 -12.39 29.39 -8.24
CA ARG A 516 -11.95 30.14 -9.42
C ARG A 516 -12.93 29.97 -10.57
N HIS A 517 -13.90 30.88 -10.65
CA HIS A 517 -14.96 30.83 -11.67
C HIS A 517 -14.43 30.95 -13.10
N ASP A 518 -13.32 31.64 -13.28
CA ASP A 518 -12.60 31.82 -14.55
C ASP A 518 -12.01 30.50 -15.07
N SER A 519 -11.67 29.55 -14.19
CA SER A 519 -11.15 28.23 -14.57
C SER A 519 -12.12 27.41 -15.43
N LEU A 520 -13.44 27.67 -15.33
CA LEU A 520 -14.45 26.95 -16.12
C LEU A 520 -14.33 27.22 -17.63
N TYR A 521 -13.86 28.41 -18.01
CA TYR A 521 -13.61 28.73 -19.41
C TYR A 521 -12.44 27.88 -19.96
N GLU A 522 -11.33 27.82 -19.23
CA GLU A 522 -10.18 26.99 -19.59
C GLU A 522 -10.52 25.49 -19.59
N LEU A 523 -11.35 25.05 -18.64
CA LEU A 523 -11.84 23.68 -18.60
C LEU A 523 -12.71 23.34 -19.84
N GLU A 524 -13.57 24.25 -20.29
CA GLU A 524 -14.33 24.02 -21.52
C GLU A 524 -13.42 23.89 -22.74
N ILE A 525 -12.36 24.70 -22.84
CA ILE A 525 -11.34 24.56 -23.88
C ILE A 525 -10.68 23.18 -23.78
N ALA A 526 -10.22 22.77 -22.60
CA ALA A 526 -9.60 21.46 -22.40
C ALA A 526 -10.54 20.31 -22.76
N LEU A 527 -11.80 20.36 -22.32
CA LEU A 527 -12.82 19.36 -22.64
C LEU A 527 -13.19 19.33 -24.13
N SER A 528 -13.01 20.44 -24.86
CA SER A 528 -13.21 20.47 -26.32
C SER A 528 -12.14 19.68 -27.09
N GLN A 529 -10.95 19.49 -26.50
CA GLN A 529 -9.87 18.69 -27.10
C GLN A 529 -10.09 17.19 -26.95
N ILE A 530 -11.00 16.77 -26.05
CA ILE A 530 -11.40 15.37 -25.90
C ILE A 530 -12.35 15.00 -27.03
N GLN A 531 -11.82 14.20 -27.97
CA GLN A 531 -12.54 13.76 -29.17
C GLN A 531 -13.51 12.61 -28.83
N PRO A 532 -14.68 12.55 -29.48
CA PRO A 532 -15.58 11.42 -29.33
C PRO A 532 -14.96 10.16 -29.97
N PRO A 533 -15.34 8.96 -29.52
CA PRO A 533 -14.79 7.70 -30.03
C PRO A 533 -14.99 7.51 -31.54
N ALA A 534 -16.09 8.06 -32.06
CA ALA A 534 -16.43 8.02 -33.49
C ALA A 534 -15.44 8.79 -34.38
N SER A 535 -14.56 9.62 -33.82
CA SER A 535 -13.51 10.33 -34.56
C SER A 535 -12.38 9.41 -35.06
N GLY A 536 -12.28 8.18 -34.54
CA GLY A 536 -11.32 7.16 -34.98
C GLY A 536 -9.87 7.37 -34.50
N VAL A 537 -9.53 8.53 -33.92
CA VAL A 537 -8.21 8.79 -33.34
C VAL A 537 -8.32 8.74 -31.81
N PRO A 538 -7.80 7.69 -31.15
CA PRO A 538 -7.83 7.62 -29.69
C PRO A 538 -6.93 8.70 -29.09
N THR A 539 -7.45 9.45 -28.12
CA THR A 539 -6.66 10.43 -27.35
C THR A 539 -5.61 9.67 -26.51
N PRO A 540 -4.31 9.96 -26.65
CA PRO A 540 -3.29 9.29 -25.85
C PRO A 540 -3.52 9.50 -24.34
N PRO A 541 -3.32 8.48 -23.47
CA PRO A 541 -3.57 8.59 -22.03
C PRO A 541 -2.87 9.77 -21.35
N TRP A 542 -1.63 10.06 -21.71
CA TRP A 542 -0.86 11.18 -21.17
C TRP A 542 -1.44 12.55 -21.55
N LEU A 543 -2.12 12.64 -22.70
CA LEU A 543 -2.75 13.88 -23.14
C LEU A 543 -4.04 14.13 -22.34
N VAL A 544 -4.82 13.08 -22.05
CA VAL A 544 -6.02 13.18 -21.21
C VAL A 544 -5.70 13.77 -19.84
N ASP A 545 -4.65 13.25 -19.19
CA ASP A 545 -4.18 13.75 -17.90
C ASP A 545 -3.69 15.20 -18.00
N ARG A 546 -2.82 15.51 -18.98
CA ARG A 546 -2.28 16.87 -19.18
C ARG A 546 -3.33 17.94 -19.45
N LEU A 547 -4.42 17.58 -20.14
CA LEU A 547 -5.53 18.51 -20.39
C LEU A 547 -6.25 18.93 -19.10
N LEU A 548 -6.30 18.05 -18.10
CA LEU A 548 -7.15 18.23 -16.92
C LEU A 548 -6.36 18.53 -15.63
N ARG A 549 -5.12 18.03 -15.50
CA ARG A 549 -4.35 18.03 -14.25
C ARG A 549 -4.16 19.41 -13.62
N ASN A 550 -3.96 20.44 -14.43
CA ASN A 550 -3.75 21.81 -13.94
C ASN A 550 -5.05 22.60 -13.75
N LEU A 551 -6.19 22.00 -14.06
CA LEU A 551 -7.51 22.61 -13.93
C LEU A 551 -8.31 21.95 -12.81
N LEU A 552 -8.17 20.63 -12.63
CA LEU A 552 -8.69 19.88 -11.49
C LEU A 552 -7.71 19.99 -10.31
N ILE A 553 -7.63 21.19 -9.72
CA ILE A 553 -6.78 21.52 -8.57
C ILE A 553 -7.54 22.37 -7.54
N ASP A 554 -7.11 22.30 -6.28
CA ASP A 554 -7.57 23.22 -5.24
C ASP A 554 -6.93 24.62 -5.38
N VAL A 555 -7.28 25.53 -4.46
CA VAL A 555 -6.72 26.89 -4.41
C VAL A 555 -5.18 26.94 -4.27
N THR A 556 -4.56 25.86 -3.78
CA THR A 556 -3.11 25.72 -3.60
C THR A 556 -2.42 25.06 -4.78
N GLY A 557 -3.17 24.60 -5.79
CA GLY A 557 -2.62 23.86 -6.92
C GLY A 557 -2.53 22.34 -6.70
N ASN A 558 -3.20 21.81 -5.68
CA ASN A 558 -3.13 20.40 -5.32
C ASN A 558 -4.26 19.59 -5.98
N THR A 559 -3.89 18.63 -6.84
CA THR A 559 -4.82 17.71 -7.54
C THR A 559 -5.50 16.73 -6.60
N HIS A 560 -4.84 16.37 -5.50
CA HIS A 560 -5.33 15.45 -4.48
C HIS A 560 -6.44 16.05 -3.61
N ARG A 561 -6.67 17.38 -3.68
CA ARG A 561 -7.65 18.10 -2.86
C ARG A 561 -8.82 18.61 -3.71
N THR A 562 -9.38 17.75 -4.55
CA THR A 562 -10.49 18.11 -5.44
C THR A 562 -11.61 17.10 -5.34
N GLU A 563 -12.86 17.51 -5.57
CA GLU A 563 -13.99 16.57 -5.50
C GLU A 563 -13.87 15.38 -6.45
N ILE A 564 -13.29 15.61 -7.63
CA ILE A 564 -12.97 14.60 -8.65
C ILE A 564 -11.46 14.67 -8.86
N CYS A 565 -10.77 13.82 -8.13
CA CYS A 565 -9.33 13.72 -8.10
C CYS A 565 -8.84 12.82 -9.22
N ILE A 566 -7.90 13.34 -10.02
CA ILE A 566 -7.24 12.62 -11.12
C ILE A 566 -5.75 12.39 -10.84
N ASP A 567 -5.32 12.52 -9.59
CA ASP A 567 -3.92 12.38 -9.22
C ASP A 567 -3.34 11.02 -9.66
N LYS A 568 -4.16 9.97 -9.51
CA LYS A 568 -3.89 8.57 -9.86
C LYS A 568 -4.30 8.20 -11.31
N LEU A 569 -4.56 9.18 -12.19
CA LEU A 569 -5.00 8.93 -13.58
C LEU A 569 -3.83 8.51 -14.49
N PHE A 570 -3.02 9.46 -14.97
CA PHE A 570 -1.87 9.15 -15.83
C PHE A 570 -0.75 10.18 -15.64
N SER A 571 -0.17 10.26 -14.44
CA SER A 571 0.83 11.28 -14.12
C SER A 571 2.06 11.20 -15.06
N PRO A 572 2.57 12.36 -15.52
CA PRO A 572 3.79 12.42 -16.31
C PRO A 572 5.06 12.16 -15.47
N ASP A 573 5.00 12.30 -14.15
CA ASP A 573 6.18 12.34 -13.26
C ASP A 573 6.87 10.98 -13.12
N GLY A 574 6.15 9.88 -13.29
CA GLY A 574 6.71 8.54 -13.20
C GLY A 574 5.68 7.42 -13.40
N PRO A 575 6.15 6.17 -13.55
CA PRO A 575 5.28 5.00 -13.76
C PRO A 575 4.34 4.73 -12.57
N THR A 576 4.69 5.17 -11.36
CA THR A 576 3.89 4.97 -10.14
C THR A 576 2.56 5.74 -10.15
N GLY A 577 2.49 6.88 -10.83
CA GLY A 577 1.27 7.70 -10.94
C GLY A 577 0.39 7.37 -12.15
N ARG A 578 0.72 6.30 -12.90
CA ARG A 578 -0.01 5.87 -14.09
C ARG A 578 -0.89 4.67 -13.77
N LEU A 579 -1.97 4.89 -13.02
CA LEU A 579 -2.86 3.82 -12.55
C LEU A 579 -4.21 3.77 -13.29
N GLY A 580 -4.58 4.84 -14.01
CA GLY A 580 -5.85 4.94 -14.72
C GLY A 580 -7.05 5.12 -13.81
N LEU A 581 -6.85 5.67 -12.60
CA LEU A 581 -7.89 5.80 -11.58
C LEU A 581 -8.41 7.24 -11.48
N VAL A 582 -9.71 7.35 -11.17
CA VAL A 582 -10.39 8.61 -10.82
C VAL A 582 -11.02 8.41 -9.45
N GLU A 583 -10.87 9.39 -8.57
CA GLU A 583 -11.29 9.31 -7.18
C GLU A 583 -12.32 10.40 -6.87
N PHE A 584 -13.45 10.00 -6.31
CA PHE A 584 -14.48 10.91 -5.83
C PHE A 584 -14.30 11.16 -4.34
N ARG A 585 -13.97 12.39 -3.97
CA ARG A 585 -13.60 12.76 -2.60
C ARG A 585 -14.69 13.47 -1.82
N GLY A 586 -15.75 13.91 -2.50
CA GLY A 586 -16.88 14.63 -1.88
C GLY A 586 -17.86 13.78 -1.06
N PHE A 587 -17.50 12.54 -0.73
CA PHE A 587 -18.33 11.62 0.05
C PHE A 587 -17.87 11.56 1.51
N GLU A 588 -18.74 11.96 2.44
CA GLU A 588 -18.56 11.73 3.87
C GLU A 588 -18.70 10.23 4.19
N MET A 589 -18.03 9.78 5.25
CA MET A 589 -18.12 8.40 5.73
C MET A 589 -19.55 8.05 6.16
N PRO A 590 -20.21 7.07 5.51
CA PRO A 590 -21.53 6.62 5.89
C PRO A 590 -21.47 5.80 7.19
N PRO A 591 -22.48 5.92 8.06
CA PRO A 591 -22.52 5.20 9.33
C PRO A 591 -22.84 3.69 9.18
N GLU A 592 -23.24 3.25 7.98
CA GLU A 592 -23.67 1.87 7.74
C GLU A 592 -23.32 1.43 6.30
N ALA A 593 -22.98 0.14 6.16
CA ALA A 593 -22.44 -0.42 4.92
C ALA A 593 -23.41 -0.32 3.73
N ARG A 594 -24.72 -0.51 3.92
CA ARG A 594 -25.71 -0.39 2.84
C ARG A 594 -25.82 1.04 2.32
N MET A 595 -25.59 2.06 3.16
CA MET A 595 -25.51 3.46 2.70
C MET A 595 -24.28 3.70 1.83
N SER A 596 -23.12 3.19 2.23
CA SER A 596 -21.91 3.22 1.39
C SER A 596 -22.13 2.51 0.06
N LEU A 597 -22.76 1.35 0.07
CA LEU A 597 -23.10 0.60 -1.14
C LEU A 597 -24.09 1.35 -2.03
N ALA A 598 -25.04 2.09 -1.48
CA ALA A 598 -25.93 2.95 -2.26
C ALA A 598 -25.17 4.08 -2.99
N GLN A 599 -24.21 4.72 -2.31
CA GLN A 599 -23.34 5.76 -2.92
C GLN A 599 -22.46 5.15 -4.03
N GLN A 600 -21.85 3.99 -3.77
CA GLN A 600 -21.05 3.25 -4.75
C GLN A 600 -21.88 2.88 -5.98
N LEU A 601 -23.11 2.37 -5.78
CA LEU A 601 -24.01 2.00 -6.87
C LEU A 601 -24.41 3.22 -7.71
N LEU A 602 -24.67 4.38 -7.08
CA LEU A 602 -24.96 5.62 -7.80
C LEU A 602 -23.83 5.96 -8.78
N VAL A 603 -22.58 5.92 -8.32
CA VAL A 603 -21.40 6.18 -9.16
C VAL A 603 -21.30 5.16 -10.30
N ARG A 604 -21.46 3.85 -10.02
CA ARG A 604 -21.45 2.79 -11.05
C ARG A 604 -22.53 3.00 -12.10
N ALA A 605 -23.75 3.33 -11.67
CA ALA A 605 -24.88 3.55 -12.56
C ALA A 605 -24.71 4.80 -13.44
N ILE A 606 -24.15 5.88 -12.88
CA ILE A 606 -23.78 7.08 -13.65
C ILE A 606 -22.75 6.72 -14.73
N ILE A 607 -21.68 6.01 -14.37
CA ILE A 607 -20.64 5.61 -15.34
C ILE A 607 -21.25 4.73 -16.45
N ALA A 608 -22.07 3.74 -16.10
CA ALA A 608 -22.75 2.90 -17.09
C ALA A 608 -23.63 3.72 -18.05
N ARG A 609 -24.37 4.70 -17.53
CA ARG A 609 -25.19 5.61 -18.35
C ARG A 609 -24.32 6.47 -19.27
N LEU A 610 -23.27 7.07 -18.74
CA LEU A 610 -22.38 7.97 -19.50
C LEU A 610 -21.57 7.23 -20.56
N TRP A 611 -21.24 5.96 -20.33
CA TRP A 611 -20.60 5.11 -21.32
C TRP A 611 -21.46 4.93 -22.58
N LYS A 612 -22.76 4.67 -22.37
CA LYS A 612 -23.75 4.48 -23.43
C LYS A 612 -24.17 5.79 -24.09
N THR A 613 -24.31 6.85 -23.28
CA THR A 613 -24.78 8.16 -23.75
C THR A 613 -23.91 9.26 -23.13
N PRO A 614 -22.73 9.53 -23.73
CA PRO A 614 -21.85 10.62 -23.30
C PRO A 614 -22.55 11.98 -23.39
N LEU A 615 -22.20 12.87 -22.46
CA LEU A 615 -22.71 14.23 -22.40
C LEU A 615 -21.82 15.18 -23.21
N ASN A 616 -22.47 16.20 -23.77
CA ASN A 616 -21.83 17.31 -24.48
C ASN A 616 -22.38 18.66 -23.97
N GLY A 617 -21.86 19.76 -24.52
CA GLY A 617 -22.24 21.13 -24.18
C GLY A 617 -21.32 21.78 -23.15
N SER A 618 -21.73 22.93 -22.60
CA SER A 618 -20.95 23.77 -21.70
C SER A 618 -21.19 23.48 -20.21
N LEU A 619 -20.32 23.97 -19.36
CA LEU A 619 -20.49 24.01 -17.90
C LEU A 619 -21.48 25.11 -17.52
N VAL A 620 -22.16 24.96 -16.38
CA VAL A 620 -23.10 25.97 -15.88
C VAL A 620 -22.34 27.02 -15.09
N ARG A 621 -22.56 28.30 -15.36
CA ARG A 621 -21.94 29.40 -14.59
C ARG A 621 -22.77 29.70 -13.36
N TRP A 622 -22.63 28.88 -12.31
CA TRP A 622 -23.41 29.04 -11.08
C TRP A 622 -23.12 30.38 -10.37
N GLY A 623 -21.85 30.80 -10.30
CA GLY A 623 -21.51 32.02 -9.57
C GLY A 623 -21.93 31.92 -8.10
N THR A 624 -22.37 33.04 -7.53
CA THR A 624 -22.88 33.08 -6.15
C THR A 624 -24.12 32.20 -5.94
N SER A 625 -24.90 31.94 -7.00
CA SER A 625 -26.10 31.11 -6.89
C SER A 625 -25.82 29.65 -6.50
N LEU A 626 -24.56 29.21 -6.57
CA LEU A 626 -24.14 27.91 -6.08
C LEU A 626 -24.44 27.76 -4.58
N HIS A 627 -23.98 28.70 -3.76
CA HIS A 627 -24.15 28.66 -2.30
C HIS A 627 -25.47 29.28 -1.83
N ASP A 628 -26.09 30.15 -2.63
CA ASP A 628 -27.39 30.72 -2.27
C ASP A 628 -28.53 29.68 -2.37
N ARG A 629 -28.37 28.65 -3.22
CA ARG A 629 -29.44 27.69 -3.54
C ARG A 629 -29.20 26.27 -3.02
N PHE A 630 -27.96 25.86 -2.89
CA PHE A 630 -27.55 24.52 -2.49
C PHE A 630 -26.68 24.63 -1.25
#